data_AF-C0PFH9-F1
#
_entry.id   AF-C0PFH9-F1
#
_cell.length_a   1.000
_cell.length_b   1.000
_cell.length_c   1.000
_cell.angle_alpha   90.00
_cell.angle_beta   90.00
_cell.angle_gamma   90.00
#
_symmetry.space_group_name_H-M   'P 1'
#
loop_
_entity.id
_entity.type
_entity.pdbx_description
1 polymer ?
#
loop_
_entity_poly.entity_id
_entity_poly.type
_entity_poly.pdbx_seq_one_letter_code
_entity_poly.pdbx_strand_id
1 'polypeptide(L)'
;MLAVSIAACKAGAAEKEVPLYKHIADLVGKSATTLPVPANTVINGGKHAGNGLPIQEIMILLVGAMNFEEAMQMGSETYHHLKDIILEKCGSDSCNIGDHGGFAPNISSISEGLDLVIAAIERAGYNGRIKLTIDVAATDFCVGCMG
;
A
#
# COMPACT_ATOMS: atom_id res chain seq x y z
N MET A 1 -22.89 3.44 14.20
CA MET A 1 -22.44 4.78 14.64
C MET A 1 -21.56 5.47 13.60
N LEU A 2 -20.52 4.81 13.05
CA LEU A 2 -19.63 5.42 12.04
C LEU A 2 -20.35 5.87 10.76
N ALA A 3 -21.23 5.04 10.19
CA ALA A 3 -21.95 5.38 8.96
C ALA A 3 -22.79 6.68 9.09
N VAL A 4 -23.46 6.86 10.23
CA VAL A 4 -24.25 8.08 10.51
C VAL A 4 -23.33 9.31 10.61
N SER A 5 -22.17 9.17 11.26
CA SER A 5 -21.18 10.24 11.35
C SER A 5 -20.63 10.66 9.97
N ILE A 6 -20.29 9.69 9.11
CA ILE A 6 -19.82 9.98 7.73
C ILE A 6 -20.93 10.64 6.90
N ALA A 7 -22.17 10.16 7.01
CA ALA A 7 -23.31 10.74 6.30
C ALA A 7 -23.56 12.19 6.73
N ALA A 8 -23.55 12.46 8.03
CA ALA A 8 -23.69 13.81 8.57
C ALA A 8 -22.55 14.74 8.11
N CYS A 9 -21.30 14.25 8.10
CA CYS A 9 -20.15 15.01 7.61
C CYS A 9 -20.26 15.35 6.11
N LYS A 10 -20.71 14.39 5.28
CA LYS A 10 -20.97 14.63 3.86
C LYS A 10 -22.11 15.63 3.64
N ALA A 11 -23.19 15.52 4.42
CA ALA A 11 -24.30 16.47 4.36
C ALA A 11 -23.86 17.90 4.73
N GLY A 12 -23.05 18.05 5.80
CA GLY A 12 -22.51 19.36 6.19
C GLY A 12 -21.54 19.97 5.18
N ALA A 13 -20.82 19.15 4.41
CA ALA A 13 -20.00 19.62 3.29
C ALA A 13 -20.89 20.14 2.14
N ALA A 14 -21.95 19.40 1.80
CA ALA A 14 -22.90 19.76 0.75
C ALA A 14 -23.69 21.03 1.10
N GLU A 15 -24.14 21.17 2.35
CA GLU A 15 -24.84 22.37 2.84
C GLU A 15 -23.97 23.63 2.73
N LYS A 16 -22.66 23.50 2.97
CA LYS A 16 -21.69 24.59 2.83
C LYS A 16 -21.19 24.80 1.40
N GLU A 17 -21.64 24.00 0.43
CA GLU A 17 -21.19 24.00 -0.96
C GLU A 17 -19.67 23.89 -1.13
N VAL A 18 -19.01 23.15 -0.24
CA VAL A 18 -17.56 22.90 -0.30
C VAL A 18 -17.26 21.41 -0.49
N PRO A 19 -16.14 21.06 -1.15
CA PRO A 19 -15.67 19.68 -1.18
C PRO A 19 -15.47 19.09 0.22
N LEU A 20 -15.73 17.79 0.39
CA LEU A 20 -15.63 17.10 1.68
C LEU A 20 -14.28 17.32 2.39
N TYR A 21 -13.16 17.32 1.65
CA TYR A 21 -11.84 17.54 2.23
C TYR A 21 -11.70 18.94 2.86
N LYS A 22 -12.35 19.97 2.29
CA LYS A 22 -12.37 21.32 2.87
C LYS A 22 -13.24 21.36 4.12
N HIS A 23 -14.41 20.72 4.06
CA HIS A 23 -15.27 20.62 5.24
C HIS A 23 -14.57 19.94 6.41
N ILE A 24 -13.82 18.86 6.16
CA ILE A 24 -13.00 18.20 7.18
C ILE A 24 -11.90 19.12 7.70
N ALA A 25 -11.22 19.87 6.81
CA ALA A 25 -10.18 20.82 7.19
C ALA A 25 -10.72 21.92 8.13
N ASP A 26 -11.92 22.45 7.83
CA ASP A 26 -12.61 23.42 8.68
C ASP A 26 -12.95 22.84 10.06
N LEU A 27 -13.45 21.60 10.13
CA LEU A 27 -13.78 20.93 11.39
C LEU A 27 -12.56 20.74 12.30
N VAL A 28 -11.36 20.58 11.72
CA VAL A 28 -10.10 20.44 12.46
C VAL A 28 -9.33 21.75 12.61
N GLY A 29 -9.90 22.89 12.17
CA GLY A 29 -9.27 24.21 12.27
C GLY A 29 -8.01 24.39 11.42
N LYS A 30 -7.89 23.66 10.30
CA LYS A 30 -6.74 23.75 9.37
C LYS A 30 -7.14 24.48 8.10
N SER A 31 -6.33 25.47 7.72
CA SER A 31 -6.54 26.26 6.49
C SER A 31 -5.84 25.69 5.25
N ALA A 32 -4.82 24.85 5.43
CA ALA A 32 -4.03 24.27 4.34
C ALA A 32 -4.28 22.76 4.21
N THR A 33 -4.54 22.32 2.98
CA THR A 33 -4.68 20.91 2.61
C THR A 33 -3.42 20.42 1.91
N THR A 34 -2.88 19.29 2.36
CA THR A 34 -1.71 18.64 1.75
C THR A 34 -2.14 17.28 1.22
N LEU A 35 -1.65 16.90 0.04
CA LEU A 35 -1.83 15.55 -0.47
C LEU A 35 -0.84 14.60 0.23
N PRO A 36 -1.28 13.42 0.66
CA PRO A 36 -0.41 12.46 1.33
C PRO A 36 0.53 11.79 0.33
N VAL A 37 1.67 11.29 0.82
CA VAL A 37 2.48 10.31 0.08
C VAL A 37 1.68 9.00 0.03
N PRO A 38 1.38 8.44 -1.16
CA PRO A 38 0.70 7.16 -1.23
C PRO A 38 1.60 6.03 -0.70
N ALA A 39 0.98 5.06 -0.06
CA ALA A 39 1.58 3.80 0.35
C ALA A 39 0.80 2.68 -0.34
N ASN A 40 1.44 2.00 -1.30
CA ASN A 40 0.78 0.98 -2.10
C ASN A 40 1.29 -0.40 -1.70
N THR A 41 0.39 -1.28 -1.30
CA THR A 41 0.69 -2.70 -1.06
C THR A 41 1.02 -3.39 -2.39
N VAL A 42 2.17 -4.05 -2.45
CA VAL A 42 2.69 -4.68 -3.67
C VAL A 42 2.91 -6.19 -3.52
N ILE A 43 3.17 -6.66 -2.30
CA ILE A 43 3.23 -8.09 -1.97
C ILE A 43 2.42 -8.34 -0.69
N ASN A 44 1.57 -9.36 -0.72
CA ASN A 44 0.80 -9.86 0.42
C ASN A 44 1.39 -11.16 0.96
N GLY A 45 1.25 -11.34 2.27
CA GLY A 45 1.61 -12.54 3.03
C GLY A 45 0.70 -12.71 4.24
N GLY A 46 1.12 -13.53 5.19
CA GLY A 46 0.40 -13.76 6.44
C GLY A 46 -1.04 -14.24 6.18
N LYS A 47 -2.01 -13.65 6.88
CA LYS A 47 -3.43 -14.02 6.71
C LYS A 47 -4.04 -13.58 5.38
N HIS A 48 -3.37 -12.68 4.64
CA HIS A 48 -3.89 -12.10 3.40
C HIS A 48 -3.41 -12.84 2.15
N ALA A 49 -2.62 -13.91 2.29
CA ALA A 49 -2.16 -14.75 1.18
C ALA A 49 -1.86 -16.18 1.64
N GLY A 50 -2.12 -17.17 0.77
CA GLY A 50 -1.80 -18.58 1.02
C GLY A 50 -0.33 -18.96 0.78
N ASN A 51 0.61 -18.02 0.88
CA ASN A 51 2.05 -18.24 0.65
C ASN A 51 2.82 -18.41 1.97
N GLY A 52 4.13 -18.64 1.88
CA GLY A 52 5.00 -18.83 3.05
C GLY A 52 5.49 -17.53 3.69
N LEU A 53 5.05 -16.35 3.22
CA LEU A 53 5.55 -15.07 3.71
C LEU A 53 4.92 -14.77 5.08
N PRO A 54 5.72 -14.57 6.15
CA PRO A 54 5.17 -14.43 7.51
C PRO A 54 4.58 -13.04 7.79
N ILE A 55 5.00 -12.01 7.06
CA ILE A 55 4.49 -10.63 7.19
C ILE A 55 3.27 -10.43 6.31
N GLN A 56 2.38 -9.53 6.72
CA GLN A 56 1.12 -9.32 6.01
C GLN A 56 1.30 -8.55 4.70
N GLU A 57 2.15 -7.51 4.70
CA GLU A 57 2.28 -6.61 3.55
C GLU A 57 3.71 -6.09 3.38
N ILE A 58 4.17 -6.06 2.13
CA ILE A 58 5.27 -5.21 1.67
C ILE A 58 4.66 -4.13 0.80
N MET A 59 4.97 -2.87 1.12
CA MET A 59 4.44 -1.70 0.44
C MET A 59 5.56 -0.81 -0.09
N ILE A 60 5.23 -0.01 -1.11
CA ILE A 60 6.07 1.08 -1.64
C ILE A 60 5.53 2.45 -1.23
N LEU A 61 6.43 3.35 -0.85
CA LEU A 61 6.16 4.75 -0.49
C LEU A 61 6.76 5.68 -1.55
N LEU A 62 5.93 6.53 -2.14
CA LEU A 62 6.28 7.31 -3.33
C LEU A 62 6.77 8.72 -2.96
N VAL A 63 7.83 8.76 -2.15
CA VAL A 63 8.33 9.97 -1.48
C VAL A 63 9.03 10.96 -2.42
N GLY A 64 9.52 10.50 -3.56
CA GLY A 64 10.28 11.31 -4.52
C GLY A 64 9.44 11.92 -5.64
N ALA A 65 8.12 11.76 -5.61
CA ALA A 65 7.21 12.37 -6.58
C ALA A 65 7.01 13.87 -6.30
N MET A 66 6.89 14.68 -7.35
CA MET A 66 6.64 16.12 -7.26
C MET A 66 5.17 16.44 -6.99
N ASN A 67 4.27 15.54 -7.37
CA ASN A 67 2.83 15.67 -7.17
C ASN A 67 2.17 14.28 -7.06
N PHE A 68 0.89 14.25 -6.69
CA PHE A 68 0.16 13.01 -6.47
C PHE A 68 -0.07 12.20 -7.76
N GLU A 69 -0.21 12.86 -8.91
CA GLU A 69 -0.38 12.19 -10.19
C GLU A 69 0.88 11.41 -10.58
N GLU A 70 2.05 12.04 -10.46
CA GLU A 70 3.34 11.38 -10.66
C GLU A 70 3.53 10.23 -9.67
N ALA A 71 3.13 10.41 -8.41
CA ALA A 71 3.16 9.32 -7.44
C ALA A 71 2.31 8.14 -7.93
N MET A 72 1.08 8.35 -8.37
CA MET A 72 0.25 7.26 -8.90
C MET A 72 0.86 6.58 -10.13
N GLN A 73 1.47 7.34 -11.04
CA GLN A 73 2.17 6.79 -12.20
C GLN A 73 3.35 5.91 -11.78
N MET A 74 4.25 6.42 -10.94
CA MET A 74 5.40 5.69 -10.41
C MET A 74 4.98 4.38 -9.74
N GLY A 75 3.89 4.41 -8.97
CA GLY A 75 3.36 3.24 -8.28
C GLY A 75 2.81 2.20 -9.25
N SER A 76 2.06 2.64 -10.27
CA SER A 76 1.53 1.76 -11.31
C SER A 76 2.64 1.08 -12.12
N GLU A 77 3.64 1.84 -12.58
CA GLU A 77 4.74 1.30 -13.37
C GLU A 77 5.57 0.29 -12.56
N THR A 78 5.88 0.61 -11.31
CA THR A 78 6.60 -0.30 -10.40
C THR A 78 5.80 -1.59 -10.16
N TYR A 79 4.48 -1.49 -9.99
CA TYR A 79 3.60 -2.64 -9.80
C TYR A 79 3.57 -3.57 -11.01
N HIS A 80 3.51 -3.02 -12.23
CA HIS A 80 3.54 -3.82 -13.46
C HIS A 80 4.92 -4.47 -13.68
N HIS A 81 6.01 -3.77 -13.41
CA HIS A 81 7.34 -4.38 -13.46
C HIS A 81 7.53 -5.47 -12.41
N LEU A 82 6.97 -5.31 -11.21
CA LEU A 82 6.97 -6.34 -10.19
C LEU A 82 6.23 -7.59 -10.66
N LYS A 83 5.08 -7.42 -11.33
CA LYS A 83 4.35 -8.54 -11.94
C LYS A 83 5.24 -9.34 -12.89
N ASP A 84 5.92 -8.65 -13.81
CA ASP A 84 6.79 -9.31 -14.79
C ASP A 84 7.93 -10.07 -14.10
N ILE A 85 8.55 -9.47 -13.08
CA ILE A 85 9.60 -10.12 -12.29
C ILE A 85 9.08 -11.36 -11.55
N ILE A 86 7.88 -11.29 -10.98
CA ILE A 86 7.26 -12.44 -10.31
C ILE A 86 6.97 -13.56 -11.32
N LEU A 87 6.47 -13.23 -12.51
CA LEU A 87 6.25 -14.21 -13.58
C LEU A 87 7.57 -14.87 -14.02
N GLU A 88 8.63 -14.07 -14.18
CA GLU A 88 9.97 -14.54 -14.56
C GLU A 88 10.58 -15.49 -13.52
N LYS A 89 10.41 -15.20 -12.22
CA LYS A 89 11.09 -15.92 -11.13
C LYS A 89 10.28 -17.03 -10.48
N CYS A 90 8.98 -16.82 -10.32
CA CYS A 90 8.09 -17.70 -9.56
C CYS A 90 7.09 -18.44 -10.47
N GLY A 91 7.06 -18.17 -11.77
CA GLY A 91 6.16 -18.78 -12.74
C GLY A 91 4.77 -18.16 -12.80
N SER A 92 3.99 -18.55 -13.80
CA SER A 92 2.67 -17.96 -14.13
C SER A 92 1.63 -18.04 -13.01
N ASP A 93 1.71 -19.09 -12.19
CA ASP A 93 0.73 -19.35 -11.12
C ASP A 93 0.95 -18.47 -9.88
N SER A 94 2.03 -17.67 -9.86
CA SER A 94 2.47 -16.84 -8.74
C SER A 94 1.98 -15.38 -8.80
N CYS A 95 1.15 -15.02 -9.79
CA CYS A 95 0.59 -13.67 -9.93
C CYS A 95 -0.83 -13.51 -9.37
N ASN A 96 -1.26 -14.40 -8.48
CA ASN A 96 -2.51 -14.21 -7.77
C ASN A 96 -2.46 -12.93 -6.94
N ILE A 97 -3.59 -12.23 -6.89
CA ILE A 97 -3.72 -10.95 -6.20
C ILE A 97 -4.42 -11.22 -4.86
N GLY A 98 -3.85 -10.72 -3.76
CA GLY A 98 -4.43 -10.80 -2.43
C GLY A 98 -5.47 -9.71 -2.19
N ASP A 99 -6.05 -9.70 -0.98
CA ASP A 99 -7.21 -8.84 -0.64
C ASP A 99 -6.95 -7.34 -0.80
N HIS A 100 -5.69 -6.90 -0.70
CA HIS A 100 -5.29 -5.49 -0.77
C HIS A 100 -4.70 -5.10 -2.13
N GLY A 101 -4.83 -5.96 -3.15
CA GLY A 101 -4.34 -5.69 -4.48
C GLY A 101 -2.85 -5.94 -4.71
N GLY A 102 -2.11 -6.43 -3.70
CA GLY A 102 -0.72 -6.88 -3.87
C GLY A 102 -0.63 -8.32 -4.37
N PHE A 103 0.52 -8.71 -4.91
CA PHE A 103 0.75 -10.07 -5.37
C PHE A 103 0.99 -11.04 -4.21
N ALA A 104 0.63 -12.30 -4.40
CA ALA A 104 0.89 -13.39 -3.45
C ALA A 104 1.86 -14.43 -4.06
N PRO A 105 3.12 -14.06 -4.35
CA PRO A 105 4.09 -15.01 -4.90
C PRO A 105 4.42 -16.10 -3.88
N ASN A 106 4.79 -17.28 -4.35
CA ASN A 106 5.18 -18.39 -3.49
C ASN A 106 6.60 -18.22 -2.92
N ILE A 107 6.74 -17.26 -2.00
CA ILE A 107 7.99 -16.94 -1.29
C ILE A 107 7.83 -17.26 0.19
N SER A 108 8.94 -17.54 0.87
CA SER A 108 8.96 -17.84 2.31
C SER A 108 9.86 -16.91 3.13
N SER A 109 10.62 -16.04 2.45
CA SER A 109 11.56 -15.12 3.07
C SER A 109 11.13 -13.66 2.86
N ILE A 110 11.21 -12.87 3.93
CA ILE A 110 11.01 -11.41 3.86
C ILE A 110 12.06 -10.79 2.94
N SER A 111 13.32 -11.24 3.01
CA SER A 111 14.40 -10.74 2.16
C SER A 111 14.11 -10.99 0.69
N GLU A 112 13.61 -12.18 0.34
CA GLU A 112 13.23 -12.51 -1.03
C GLU A 112 12.12 -11.59 -1.54
N GLY A 113 11.09 -11.34 -0.72
CA GLY A 113 10.03 -10.37 -1.04
C GLY A 113 10.57 -8.95 -1.25
N LEU A 114 11.48 -8.49 -0.38
CA LEU A 114 12.10 -7.17 -0.51
C LEU A 114 12.97 -7.08 -1.79
N ASP A 115 13.74 -8.12 -2.10
CA ASP A 115 14.60 -8.17 -3.29
C ASP A 115 13.78 -8.10 -4.59
N LEU A 116 12.60 -8.73 -4.63
CA LEU A 116 11.68 -8.61 -5.76
C LEU A 116 11.21 -7.17 -5.97
N VAL A 117 10.83 -6.49 -4.90
CA VAL A 117 10.34 -5.09 -4.98
C VAL A 117 11.48 -4.13 -5.31
N ILE A 118 12.69 -4.34 -4.75
CA ILE A 118 13.88 -3.55 -5.11
C ILE A 118 14.18 -3.69 -6.60
N ALA A 119 14.19 -4.92 -7.12
CA ALA A 119 14.41 -5.16 -8.55
C ALA A 119 13.33 -4.49 -9.42
N ALA A 120 12.07 -4.42 -8.95
CA ALA A 120 11.01 -3.72 -9.65
C ALA A 120 11.21 -2.20 -9.66
N ILE A 121 11.62 -1.61 -8.53
CA ILE A 121 11.95 -0.18 -8.42
C ILE A 121 13.12 0.18 -9.34
N GLU A 122 14.15 -0.68 -9.37
CA GLU A 122 15.30 -0.51 -10.25
C GLU A 122 14.89 -0.59 -11.72
N ARG A 123 14.10 -1.60 -12.09
CA ARG A 123 13.61 -1.80 -13.46
C ARG A 123 12.72 -0.65 -13.94
N ALA A 124 11.92 -0.07 -13.03
CA ALA A 124 11.10 1.11 -13.29
C ALA A 124 11.89 2.43 -13.34
N GLY A 125 13.17 2.43 -12.93
CA GLY A 125 14.02 3.62 -12.94
C GLY A 125 13.75 4.60 -11.79
N TYR A 126 13.14 4.15 -10.68
CA TYR A 126 12.73 5.00 -9.55
C TYR A 126 13.64 4.88 -8.31
N ASN A 127 14.88 4.46 -8.51
CA ASN A 127 15.87 4.33 -7.44
C ASN A 127 16.02 5.61 -6.61
N GLY A 128 15.97 5.46 -5.29
CA GLY A 128 16.05 6.57 -4.35
C GLY A 128 14.78 7.43 -4.23
N ARG A 129 13.84 7.32 -5.19
CA ARG A 129 12.56 8.05 -5.20
C ARG A 129 11.41 7.26 -4.56
N ILE A 130 11.53 5.94 -4.50
CA ILE A 130 10.62 5.04 -3.79
C ILE A 130 11.29 4.48 -2.53
N LYS A 131 10.55 4.42 -1.43
CA LYS A 131 10.98 3.74 -0.19
C LYS A 131 10.12 2.51 0.07
N LEU A 132 10.64 1.58 0.83
CA LEU A 132 9.93 0.36 1.23
C LEU A 132 9.38 0.54 2.64
N THR A 133 8.22 -0.06 2.90
CA THR A 133 7.69 -0.24 4.25
C THR A 133 7.00 -1.60 4.34
N ILE A 134 6.89 -2.13 5.56
CA ILE A 134 6.28 -3.44 5.81
C ILE A 134 5.21 -3.32 6.89
N ASP A 135 4.11 -4.07 6.73
CA ASP A 135 3.20 -4.39 7.82
C ASP A 135 3.44 -5.84 8.25
N VAL A 136 3.95 -5.99 9.47
CA VAL A 136 4.27 -7.28 10.04
C VAL A 136 3.02 -7.96 10.60
N ALA A 137 2.03 -7.20 11.08
CA ALA A 137 0.86 -7.74 11.79
C ALA A 137 1.22 -8.78 12.89
N ALA A 138 2.27 -8.49 13.69
CA ALA A 138 2.88 -9.47 14.60
C ALA A 138 1.92 -10.16 15.59
N THR A 139 0.80 -9.50 15.93
CA THR A 139 -0.27 -10.07 16.76
C THR A 139 -0.81 -11.39 16.21
N ASP A 140 -0.72 -11.61 14.90
CA ASP A 140 -1.28 -12.78 14.23
C ASP A 140 -0.48 -14.06 14.41
N PHE A 141 0.81 -13.94 14.74
CA PHE A 141 1.70 -15.08 14.93
C PHE A 141 2.43 -15.06 16.29
N CYS A 142 2.24 -14.01 17.09
CA CYS A 142 2.74 -13.98 18.45
C CYS A 142 1.92 -14.93 19.33
N VAL A 143 2.51 -16.04 19.74
CA VAL A 143 1.95 -16.91 20.78
C VAL A 143 2.30 -16.27 22.12
N GLY A 144 1.34 -15.59 22.75
CA GLY A 144 1.52 -15.09 24.11
C GLY A 144 1.76 -16.25 25.07
N CYS A 145 2.81 -16.15 25.91
CA CYS A 145 2.87 -16.94 27.13
C CYS A 145 1.67 -16.53 27.99
N MET A 146 0.61 -17.33 27.99
CA MET A 146 -0.44 -17.22 29.00
C MET A 146 0.24 -17.54 30.34
N GLY A 147 0.46 -16.50 31.15
CA GLY A 147 0.81 -16.63 32.57
C GLY A 147 -0.39 -17.03 33.41
#